data_AF-A0A953PMQ2-F1
#
_entry.id   AF-A0A953PMQ2-F1
#
_cell.length_a   1.000
_cell.length_b   1.000
_cell.length_c   1.000
_cell.angle_alpha   90.00
_cell.angle_beta   90.00
_cell.angle_gamma   90.00
#
_symmetry.space_group_name_H-M   'P 1'
#
loop_
_entity.id
_entity.type
_entity.pdbx_description
1 polymer ?
#
loop_
_entity_poly.entity_id
_entity_poly.type
_entity_poly.pdbx_seq_one_letter_code
_entity_poly.pdbx_strand_id
1 'polypeptide(L)'
;MRLHALFTGAFVVTALLGATSASAQVTKVTLPGTQNFSRLETTVACSGATTPEAVPELKKMGFASIINLRVPTEPDANVEAEAAAAKAADIKYFNIPFNGQSPDPAVADKFLATITTKGNEPAYIHCHTGNRASAMWMIKRLVVDHWDVDKASEEAAALGLSSPALKKFAIDYAQSHKK
;
A
#
# COMPACT_ATOMS: atom_id res chain seq x y z
N MET A 1 -68.65 34.02 6.94
CA MET A 1 -68.74 32.60 6.54
C MET A 1 -67.74 32.38 5.41
N ARG A 2 -66.71 31.53 5.65
CA ARG A 2 -65.74 30.94 4.67
C ARG A 2 -64.78 31.94 3.97
N LEU A 3 -63.51 32.05 4.38
CA LEU A 3 -62.34 31.17 4.14
C LEU A 3 -61.85 31.25 2.68
N HIS A 4 -60.57 31.60 2.46
CA HIS A 4 -59.57 31.06 1.49
C HIS A 4 -58.28 31.91 1.64
N ALA A 5 -57.28 31.45 2.40
CA ALA A 5 -56.20 30.51 2.02
C ALA A 5 -54.97 31.25 1.45
N LEU A 6 -54.04 31.58 2.35
CA LEU A 6 -52.65 31.96 2.05
C LEU A 6 -51.90 30.72 1.58
N PHE A 7 -51.46 30.69 0.33
CA PHE A 7 -50.48 29.72 -0.16
C PHE A 7 -49.08 30.33 -0.05
N THR A 8 -48.41 30.08 1.08
CA THR A 8 -46.95 30.23 1.19
C THR A 8 -46.31 29.01 0.55
N GLY A 9 -45.75 29.17 -0.65
CA GLY A 9 -44.97 28.15 -1.33
C GLY A 9 -43.66 27.90 -0.58
N ALA A 10 -43.51 26.73 0.04
CA ALA A 10 -42.26 26.27 0.61
C ALA A 10 -41.39 25.68 -0.52
N PHE A 11 -40.34 26.41 -0.91
CA PHE A 11 -39.26 25.86 -1.73
C PHE A 11 -38.36 25.00 -0.83
N VAL A 12 -38.51 23.69 -0.89
CA VAL A 12 -37.57 22.74 -0.27
C VAL A 12 -36.41 22.55 -1.25
N VAL A 13 -35.28 23.19 -0.97
CA VAL A 13 -34.01 22.92 -1.65
C VAL A 13 -33.35 21.74 -0.96
N THR A 14 -33.57 20.53 -1.47
CA THR A 14 -32.79 19.35 -1.09
C THR A 14 -31.39 19.46 -1.69
N ALA A 15 -30.42 19.90 -0.89
CA ALA A 15 -29.01 19.80 -1.24
C ALA A 15 -28.56 18.33 -1.15
N LEU A 16 -28.41 17.67 -2.31
CA LEU A 16 -27.67 16.41 -2.37
C LEU A 16 -26.19 16.71 -2.14
N LEU A 17 -25.72 16.47 -0.91
CA LEU A 17 -24.30 16.35 -0.60
C LEU A 17 -23.76 15.06 -1.24
N GLY A 18 -23.37 15.15 -2.51
CA GLY A 18 -22.56 14.12 -3.14
C GLY A 18 -21.20 14.08 -2.46
N ALA A 19 -20.96 13.08 -1.60
CA ALA A 19 -19.64 12.83 -1.06
C ALA A 19 -18.72 12.38 -2.20
N THR A 20 -18.00 13.31 -2.81
CA THR A 20 -16.88 12.99 -3.69
C THR A 20 -15.84 12.28 -2.83
N SER A 21 -15.74 10.96 -2.98
CA SER A 21 -14.65 10.20 -2.38
C SER A 21 -13.35 10.73 -2.98
N ALA A 22 -12.58 11.50 -2.21
CA ALA A 22 -11.24 11.87 -2.61
C ALA A 22 -10.44 10.57 -2.76
N SER A 23 -10.12 10.19 -4.00
CA SER A 23 -9.18 9.10 -4.24
C SER A 23 -7.85 9.51 -3.64
N ALA A 24 -7.34 8.69 -2.71
CA ALA A 24 -6.06 8.94 -2.06
C ALA A 24 -4.96 9.11 -3.13
N GLN A 25 -4.16 10.16 -3.01
CA GLN A 25 -3.22 10.56 -4.06
C GLN A 25 -1.88 9.83 -3.92
N VAL A 26 -1.47 9.11 -4.98
CA VAL A 26 -0.13 8.54 -5.09
C VAL A 26 0.83 9.59 -5.65
N THR A 27 1.93 9.84 -4.95
CA THR A 27 2.99 10.77 -5.38
C THR A 27 4.30 10.02 -5.60
N LYS A 28 5.05 10.41 -6.63
CA LYS A 28 6.41 9.90 -6.84
C LYS A 28 7.38 10.71 -5.98
N VAL A 29 8.27 10.00 -5.28
CA VAL A 29 9.26 10.59 -4.39
C VAL A 29 10.64 10.24 -4.93
N THR A 30 11.56 11.21 -4.91
CA THR A 30 12.97 10.97 -5.20
C THR A 30 13.74 10.98 -3.89
N LEU A 31 14.29 9.83 -3.50
CA LEU A 31 15.18 9.70 -2.34
C LEU A 31 16.44 8.94 -2.79
N PRO A 32 17.66 9.49 -2.58
CA PRO A 32 18.89 8.76 -2.88
C PRO A 32 18.91 7.38 -2.23
N GLY A 33 19.38 6.37 -2.97
CA GLY A 33 19.37 4.98 -2.51
C GLY A 33 18.02 4.28 -2.64
N THR A 34 16.99 4.90 -3.25
CA THR A 34 15.71 4.24 -3.59
C THR A 34 15.43 4.30 -5.08
N GLN A 35 14.62 3.37 -5.58
CA GLN A 35 14.18 3.31 -6.97
C GLN A 35 12.66 3.19 -7.03
N ASN A 36 11.99 3.85 -7.99
CA ASN A 36 10.54 3.78 -8.19
C ASN A 36 9.69 4.07 -6.92
N PHE A 37 10.18 4.91 -6.02
CA PHE A 37 9.50 5.22 -4.77
C PHE A 37 8.20 5.99 -5.03
N SER A 38 7.08 5.33 -4.74
CA SER A 38 5.73 5.88 -4.78
C SER A 38 5.12 5.89 -3.39
N ARG A 39 4.60 7.03 -2.95
CA ARG A 39 3.99 7.21 -1.63
C ARG A 39 2.50 7.45 -1.77
N LEU A 40 1.71 6.70 -1.01
CA LEU A 40 0.28 6.92 -0.84
C LEU A 40 0.06 7.71 0.45
N GLU A 41 -0.03 9.03 0.30
CA GLU A 41 -0.26 9.99 1.38
C GLU A 41 0.62 9.70 2.62
N THR A 42 0.01 9.64 3.81
CA THR A 42 0.67 9.29 5.06
C THR A 42 0.48 7.82 5.44
N THR A 43 -0.03 6.97 4.55
CA THR A 43 -0.41 5.58 4.89
C THR A 43 0.72 4.59 4.59
N VAL A 44 1.23 4.60 3.36
CA VAL A 44 2.19 3.59 2.89
C VAL A 44 3.06 4.15 1.78
N ALA A 45 4.19 3.50 1.52
CA ALA A 45 4.96 3.65 0.30
C ALA A 45 5.32 2.29 -0.30
N CYS A 46 5.36 2.24 -1.64
CA CYS A 46 5.87 1.13 -2.41
C CYS A 46 7.11 1.57 -3.19
N SER A 47 8.16 0.76 -3.16
CA SER A 47 9.45 1.09 -3.79
C SER A 47 10.15 -0.13 -4.37
N GLY A 48 11.09 0.12 -5.27
CA GLY A 48 12.05 -0.84 -5.80
C GLY A 48 13.28 -0.96 -4.91
N ALA A 49 14.43 -1.23 -5.55
CA ALA A 49 15.69 -1.42 -4.85
C ALA A 49 15.94 -0.26 -3.87
N THR A 50 16.25 -0.63 -2.64
CA THR A 50 16.50 0.29 -1.53
C THR A 50 17.85 -0.10 -0.93
N THR A 51 18.75 0.87 -0.80
CA THR A 51 20.07 0.66 -0.21
C THR A 51 20.03 0.95 1.29
N PRO A 52 20.92 0.35 2.09
CA PRO A 52 20.96 0.58 3.53
C PRO A 52 21.11 2.06 3.92
N GLU A 53 21.78 2.86 3.09
CA GLU A 53 22.02 4.29 3.31
C GLU A 53 20.73 5.13 3.24
N ALA A 54 19.68 4.64 2.58
CA ALA A 54 18.39 5.32 2.52
C ALA A 54 17.57 5.17 3.81
N VAL A 55 17.86 4.15 4.63
CA VAL A 55 17.06 3.78 5.80
C VAL A 55 16.91 4.92 6.84
N PRO A 56 17.97 5.68 7.21
CA PRO A 56 17.83 6.80 8.12
C PRO A 56 16.89 7.90 7.59
N GLU A 57 16.90 8.16 6.27
CA GLU A 57 16.00 9.13 5.66
C GLU A 57 14.55 8.62 5.64
N LEU A 58 14.33 7.32 5.41
CA LEU A 58 12.99 6.73 5.55
C LEU A 58 12.43 6.94 6.97
N LYS A 59 13.24 6.78 8.02
CA LYS A 59 12.83 7.10 9.39
C LYS A 59 12.47 8.59 9.54
N LYS A 60 13.29 9.51 9.03
CA LYS A 60 13.02 10.96 9.07
C LYS A 60 11.74 11.35 8.33
N MET A 61 11.39 10.62 7.26
CA MET A 61 10.14 10.79 6.52
C MET A 61 8.89 10.28 7.26
N GLY A 62 9.07 9.69 8.45
CA GLY A 62 8.00 9.27 9.35
C GLY A 62 7.54 7.83 9.18
N PHE A 63 8.25 6.99 8.43
CA PHE A 63 7.90 5.56 8.36
C PHE A 63 8.18 4.87 9.70
N ALA A 64 7.21 4.10 10.17
CA ALA A 64 7.32 3.32 11.40
C ALA A 64 7.93 1.94 11.15
N SER A 65 7.80 1.41 9.93
CA SER A 65 8.35 0.12 9.54
C SER A 65 8.82 0.06 8.09
N ILE A 66 9.75 -0.87 7.84
CA ILE A 66 10.20 -1.30 6.51
C ILE A 66 9.83 -2.78 6.35
N ILE A 67 9.18 -3.09 5.22
CA ILE A 67 8.87 -4.46 4.80
C ILE A 67 9.65 -4.75 3.50
N ASN A 68 10.72 -5.54 3.63
CA ASN A 68 11.57 -5.96 2.52
C ASN A 68 11.08 -7.29 1.93
N LEU A 69 10.60 -7.26 0.68
CA LEU A 69 10.11 -8.45 -0.03
C LEU A 69 11.18 -9.15 -0.87
N ARG A 70 12.43 -8.65 -0.88
CA ARG A 70 13.57 -9.28 -1.57
C ARG A 70 13.85 -10.65 -0.93
N VAL A 71 14.12 -11.64 -1.77
CA VAL A 71 14.76 -12.89 -1.36
C VAL A 71 16.26 -12.59 -1.15
N PRO A 72 16.89 -13.01 -0.04
CA PRO A 72 18.28 -12.67 0.27
C PRO A 72 19.30 -13.07 -0.81
N THR A 73 19.00 -14.12 -1.58
CA THR A 73 19.84 -14.61 -2.68
C THR A 73 19.70 -13.80 -3.97
N GLU A 74 18.80 -12.80 -4.03
CA GLU A 74 18.72 -11.92 -5.20
C GLU A 74 19.94 -10.99 -5.27
N PRO A 75 20.42 -10.64 -6.48
CA PRO A 75 21.53 -9.70 -6.65
C PRO A 75 21.26 -8.36 -5.97
N ASP A 76 22.22 -7.84 -5.20
CA ASP A 76 22.12 -6.53 -4.53
C ASP A 76 20.95 -6.41 -3.54
N ALA A 77 20.47 -7.52 -2.96
CA ALA A 77 19.38 -7.48 -1.99
C ALA A 77 19.80 -6.86 -0.65
N ASN A 78 21.09 -6.95 -0.27
CA ASN A 78 21.70 -6.34 0.92
C ASN A 78 20.87 -6.42 2.22
N VAL A 79 20.10 -7.51 2.40
CA VAL A 79 19.08 -7.65 3.45
C VAL A 79 19.66 -7.46 4.85
N GLU A 80 20.84 -8.04 5.10
CA GLU A 80 21.50 -7.97 6.41
C GLU A 80 21.99 -6.54 6.73
N ALA A 81 22.56 -5.86 5.73
CA ALA A 81 23.02 -4.48 5.88
C ALA A 81 21.85 -3.51 6.07
N GLU A 82 20.74 -3.71 5.36
CA GLU A 82 19.53 -2.92 5.53
C GLU A 82 18.90 -3.15 6.91
N ALA A 83 18.86 -4.41 7.39
CA ALA A 83 18.40 -4.72 8.74
C ALA A 83 19.27 -4.07 9.82
N ALA A 84 20.59 -4.04 9.63
CA ALA A 84 21.52 -3.36 10.53
C ALA A 84 21.29 -1.84 10.53
N ALA A 85 21.09 -1.23 9.36
CA ALA A 85 20.76 0.19 9.24
C ALA A 85 19.41 0.52 9.90
N ALA A 86 18.41 -0.34 9.73
CA ALA A 86 17.09 -0.19 10.34
C ALA A 86 17.18 -0.24 11.87
N LYS A 87 17.96 -1.18 12.42
CA LYS A 87 18.24 -1.26 13.85
C LYS A 87 18.94 0.01 14.35
N ALA A 88 19.93 0.53 13.62
CA ALA A 88 20.65 1.75 13.99
C ALA A 88 19.76 3.00 13.94
N ALA A 89 18.80 3.06 13.01
CA ALA A 89 17.85 4.16 12.86
C ALA A 89 16.59 4.04 13.72
N ASP A 90 16.46 2.99 14.54
CA ASP A 90 15.27 2.69 15.35
C ASP A 90 13.98 2.65 14.50
N ILE A 91 14.02 1.96 13.37
CA ILE A 91 12.86 1.66 12.53
C ILE A 91 12.63 0.15 12.50
N LYS A 92 11.37 -0.28 12.61
CA LYS A 92 11.04 -1.71 12.58
C LYS A 92 11.35 -2.27 11.20
N TYR A 93 11.98 -3.44 11.15
CA TYR A 93 12.36 -4.09 9.90
C TYR A 93 11.81 -5.50 9.82
N PHE A 94 11.19 -5.82 8.69
CA PHE A 94 10.64 -7.13 8.41
C PHE A 94 11.11 -7.59 7.02
N ASN A 95 11.98 -8.60 6.95
CA ASN A 95 12.23 -9.29 5.70
C ASN A 95 11.19 -10.40 5.51
N ILE A 96 10.36 -10.27 4.49
CA ILE A 96 9.30 -11.22 4.12
C ILE A 96 9.59 -11.66 2.66
N PRO A 97 10.54 -12.58 2.44
CA PRO A 97 10.98 -12.98 1.10
C PRO A 97 9.82 -13.46 0.23
N PHE A 98 9.57 -12.77 -0.88
CA PHE A 98 8.48 -13.10 -1.81
C PHE A 98 9.02 -13.29 -3.22
N ASN A 99 8.95 -14.54 -3.71
CA ASN A 99 9.34 -14.87 -5.08
C ASN A 99 8.17 -14.58 -6.04
N GLY A 100 8.28 -13.50 -6.81
CA GLY A 100 7.24 -13.13 -7.77
C GLY A 100 7.06 -14.09 -8.95
N GLN A 101 8.01 -15.00 -9.20
CA GLN A 101 7.91 -16.04 -10.23
C GLN A 101 7.19 -17.30 -9.73
N SER A 102 7.19 -17.51 -8.42
CA SER A 102 6.45 -18.60 -7.76
C SER A 102 5.78 -18.08 -6.49
N PRO A 103 4.70 -17.28 -6.64
CA PRO A 103 4.00 -16.67 -5.51
C PRO A 103 3.46 -17.71 -4.53
N ASP A 104 3.77 -17.52 -3.24
CA ASP A 104 3.29 -18.38 -2.15
C ASP A 104 2.22 -17.63 -1.31
N PRO A 105 0.97 -18.13 -1.25
CA PRO A 105 -0.08 -17.57 -0.39
C PRO A 105 0.33 -17.41 1.08
N ALA A 106 1.14 -18.30 1.64
CA ALA A 106 1.56 -18.21 3.04
C ALA A 106 2.45 -16.99 3.31
N VAL A 107 3.14 -16.48 2.28
CA VAL A 107 3.91 -15.23 2.38
C VAL A 107 2.97 -14.02 2.36
N ALA A 108 1.86 -14.09 1.62
CA ALA A 108 0.80 -13.08 1.67
C ALA A 108 0.12 -13.03 3.04
N ASP A 109 -0.13 -14.18 3.67
CA ASP A 109 -0.66 -14.23 5.05
C ASP A 109 0.28 -13.51 6.04
N LYS A 110 1.58 -13.81 5.98
CA LYS A 110 2.61 -13.16 6.83
C LYS A 110 2.68 -11.66 6.61
N PHE A 111 2.62 -11.24 5.35
CA PHE A 111 2.58 -9.83 5.00
C PHE A 111 1.34 -9.15 5.58
N LEU A 112 0.15 -9.73 5.41
CA LEU A 112 -1.09 -9.18 5.96
C LEU A 112 -1.01 -9.04 7.47
N ALA A 113 -0.57 -10.08 8.18
CA ALA A 113 -0.39 -10.02 9.63
C ALA A 113 0.58 -8.90 10.05
N THR A 114 1.65 -8.68 9.28
CA THR A 114 2.66 -7.66 9.58
C THR A 114 2.15 -6.24 9.29
N ILE A 115 1.55 -6.01 8.11
CA ILE A 115 1.10 -4.67 7.68
C ILE A 115 -0.09 -4.18 8.50
N THR A 116 -0.94 -5.07 9.02
CA THR A 116 -2.08 -4.69 9.88
C THR A 116 -1.74 -4.61 11.36
N THR A 117 -0.49 -4.92 11.75
CA THR A 117 -0.07 -4.81 13.16
C THR A 117 0.03 -3.34 13.56
N LYS A 118 -0.63 -2.97 14.66
CA LYS A 118 -0.64 -1.60 15.18
C LYS A 118 0.79 -1.07 15.40
N GLY A 119 1.03 0.15 14.94
CA GLY A 119 2.33 0.82 15.05
C GLY A 119 3.37 0.37 14.02
N ASN A 120 2.97 -0.37 12.98
CA ASN A 120 3.79 -0.59 11.79
C ASN A 120 3.47 0.43 10.68
N GLU A 121 2.36 1.15 10.78
CA GLU A 121 2.00 2.28 9.91
C GLU A 121 2.64 3.60 10.39
N PRO A 122 3.05 4.50 9.47
CA PRO A 122 3.13 4.32 8.03
C PRO A 122 4.22 3.31 7.64
N ALA A 123 3.93 2.41 6.70
CA ALA A 123 4.88 1.37 6.29
C ALA A 123 5.56 1.71 4.97
N TYR A 124 6.85 1.38 4.86
CA TYR A 124 7.60 1.41 3.60
C TYR A 124 7.79 -0.03 3.11
N ILE A 125 7.17 -0.38 1.99
CA ILE A 125 7.24 -1.73 1.40
C ILE A 125 8.14 -1.65 0.17
N HIS A 126 9.11 -2.53 0.05
CA HIS A 126 9.97 -2.53 -1.14
C HIS A 126 10.36 -3.93 -1.63
N CYS A 127 10.84 -3.96 -2.87
CA CYS A 127 11.38 -5.16 -3.50
C CYS A 127 12.46 -4.75 -4.51
N HIS A 128 12.64 -5.46 -5.62
CA HIS A 128 13.62 -5.07 -6.64
C HIS A 128 13.13 -3.90 -7.51
N THR A 129 11.86 -3.92 -7.95
CA THR A 129 11.33 -2.92 -8.91
C THR A 129 10.09 -2.16 -8.44
N GLY A 130 9.51 -2.50 -7.28
CA GLY A 130 8.23 -1.97 -6.78
C GLY A 130 7.02 -2.83 -7.10
N ASN A 131 7.15 -3.78 -8.03
CA ASN A 131 6.05 -4.64 -8.48
C ASN A 131 5.48 -5.54 -7.37
N ARG A 132 6.35 -6.25 -6.63
CA ARG A 132 5.92 -7.12 -5.53
C ARG A 132 5.31 -6.30 -4.38
N ALA A 133 5.93 -5.18 -4.04
CA ALA A 133 5.41 -4.28 -2.99
C ALA A 133 3.97 -3.83 -3.30
N SER A 134 3.75 -3.38 -4.53
CA SER A 134 2.43 -2.91 -4.98
C SER A 134 1.41 -4.06 -5.06
N ALA A 135 1.82 -5.26 -5.46
CA ALA A 135 0.95 -6.45 -5.47
C ALA A 135 0.53 -6.88 -4.05
N MET A 136 1.45 -6.88 -3.10
CA MET A 136 1.14 -7.21 -1.70
C MET A 136 0.24 -6.15 -1.07
N TRP A 137 0.47 -4.87 -1.40
CA TRP A 137 -0.44 -3.80 -1.00
C TRP A 137 -1.85 -3.96 -1.59
N MET A 138 -1.96 -4.37 -2.86
CA MET A 138 -3.25 -4.70 -3.49
C MET A 138 -3.99 -5.80 -2.71
N ILE A 139 -3.28 -6.84 -2.27
CA ILE A 139 -3.86 -7.91 -1.43
C ILE A 139 -4.48 -7.33 -0.16
N LYS A 140 -3.80 -6.42 0.54
CA LYS A 140 -4.34 -5.73 1.72
C LYS A 140 -5.63 -4.98 1.38
N ARG A 141 -5.66 -4.23 0.27
CA ARG A 141 -6.88 -3.52 -0.16
C ARG A 141 -8.06 -4.45 -0.39
N LEU A 142 -7.82 -5.59 -1.03
CA LEU A 142 -8.86 -6.55 -1.35
C LEU A 142 -9.36 -7.33 -0.12
N VAL A 143 -8.44 -7.80 0.72
CA VAL A 143 -8.74 -8.76 1.79
C VAL A 143 -9.09 -8.07 3.11
N VAL A 144 -8.41 -6.96 3.43
CA VAL A 144 -8.57 -6.25 4.70
C VAL A 144 -9.50 -5.05 4.56
N ASP A 145 -9.32 -4.26 3.49
CA ASP A 145 -10.16 -3.06 3.29
C ASP A 145 -11.44 -3.36 2.51
N HIS A 146 -11.58 -4.60 2.00
CA HIS A 146 -12.73 -5.06 1.22
C HIS A 146 -13.06 -4.18 0.01
N TRP A 147 -12.02 -3.61 -0.63
CA TRP A 147 -12.19 -2.84 -1.86
C TRP A 147 -12.55 -3.74 -3.04
N ASP A 148 -13.21 -3.15 -4.03
CA ASP A 148 -13.42 -3.79 -5.32
C ASP A 148 -12.08 -3.96 -6.08
N VAL A 149 -12.09 -4.91 -7.02
CA VAL A 149 -10.87 -5.28 -7.77
C VAL A 149 -10.36 -4.13 -8.62
N ASP A 150 -11.25 -3.34 -9.22
CA ASP A 150 -10.85 -2.28 -10.15
C ASP A 150 -10.16 -1.14 -9.39
N LYS A 151 -10.77 -0.67 -8.31
CA LYS A 151 -10.21 0.36 -7.43
C LYS A 151 -8.87 -0.06 -6.82
N ALA A 152 -8.78 -1.29 -6.30
CA ALA A 152 -7.52 -1.80 -5.74
C ALA A 152 -6.43 -1.96 -6.81
N SER A 153 -6.81 -2.36 -8.03
CA SER A 153 -5.89 -2.48 -9.17
C SER A 153 -5.35 -1.13 -9.61
N GLU A 154 -6.19 -0.08 -9.65
CA GLU A 154 -5.81 1.27 -10.05
C GLU A 154 -4.79 1.86 -9.07
N GLU A 155 -5.04 1.78 -7.76
CA GLU A 155 -4.11 2.25 -6.75
C GLU A 155 -2.77 1.48 -6.80
N ALA A 156 -2.83 0.16 -6.95
CA ALA A 156 -1.63 -0.68 -7.08
C ALA A 156 -0.82 -0.34 -8.34
N ALA A 157 -1.49 -0.06 -9.46
CA ALA A 157 -0.82 0.36 -10.69
C ALA A 157 -0.11 1.71 -10.51
N ALA A 158 -0.77 2.68 -9.87
CA ALA A 158 -0.16 3.97 -9.55
C ALA A 158 1.07 3.83 -8.63
N LEU A 159 1.04 2.87 -7.70
CA LEU A 159 2.15 2.53 -6.80
C LEU A 159 3.30 1.76 -7.48
N GLY A 160 3.08 1.18 -8.66
CA GLY A 160 4.12 0.53 -9.46
C GLY A 160 3.87 -0.93 -9.82
N LEU A 161 2.65 -1.46 -9.63
CA LEU A 161 2.27 -2.78 -10.14
C LEU A 161 2.13 -2.72 -11.66
N SER A 162 2.98 -3.46 -12.38
CA SER A 162 2.88 -3.62 -13.84
C SER A 162 2.80 -5.07 -14.30
N SER A 163 3.17 -6.04 -13.45
CA SER A 163 3.14 -7.47 -13.77
C SER A 163 1.71 -8.04 -13.76
N PRO A 164 1.21 -8.56 -14.91
CA PRO A 164 -0.10 -9.21 -14.97
C PRO A 164 -0.17 -10.46 -14.09
N ALA A 165 0.93 -11.22 -13.98
CA ALA A 165 0.98 -12.43 -13.16
C ALA A 165 0.81 -12.12 -11.67
N LEU A 166 1.48 -11.07 -11.17
CA LEU A 166 1.34 -10.64 -9.78
C LEU A 166 -0.06 -10.05 -9.50
N LYS A 167 -0.61 -9.29 -10.45
CA LYS A 167 -2.00 -8.81 -10.36
C LYS A 167 -2.98 -9.98 -10.27
N LYS A 168 -2.82 -10.99 -11.13
CA LYS A 168 -3.66 -12.19 -11.11
C LYS A 168 -3.53 -12.92 -9.78
N PHE A 169 -2.32 -13.12 -9.28
CA PHE A 169 -2.08 -13.73 -7.98
C PHE A 169 -2.81 -12.99 -6.84
N ALA A 170 -2.75 -11.66 -6.80
CA ALA A 170 -3.43 -10.87 -5.78
C ALA A 170 -4.97 -11.06 -5.81
N ILE A 171 -5.55 -11.12 -7.02
CA ILE A 171 -6.98 -11.36 -7.22
C ILE A 171 -7.37 -12.78 -6.80
N ASP A 172 -6.64 -13.80 -7.27
CA ASP A 172 -6.91 -15.20 -6.95
C ASP A 172 -6.78 -15.44 -5.43
N TYR A 173 -5.75 -14.87 -4.80
CA TYR A 173 -5.56 -14.92 -3.35
C TYR A 173 -6.75 -14.28 -2.62
N ALA A 174 -7.20 -13.10 -3.04
CA ALA A 174 -8.34 -12.45 -2.40
C ALA A 174 -9.62 -13.27 -2.54
N GLN A 175 -9.85 -13.91 -3.68
CA GLN A 175 -11.01 -14.77 -3.92
C GLN A 175 -11.03 -16.00 -3.01
N SER A 176 -9.88 -16.63 -2.75
CA SER A 176 -9.81 -17.77 -1.82
C SER A 176 -10.00 -17.37 -0.34
N HIS A 177 -9.94 -16.07 -0.03
CA HIS A 177 -10.09 -15.52 1.31
C HIS A 177 -11.44 -14.79 1.52
N LYS A 178 -12.32 -14.78 0.52
CA LYS A 178 -13.70 -14.34 0.71
C LYS A 178 -14.42 -15.37 1.57
N LYS A 179 -14.83 -14.95 2.76
CA LYS A 179 -15.79 -15.69 3.60
C LYS A 179 -17.21 -15.41 3.13
#